data_AF-A0A9E2ILU7-F1
#
_entry.id   AF-A0A9E2ILU7-F1
#
_cell.length_a   1.000
_cell.length_b   1.000
_cell.length_c   1.000
_cell.angle_alpha   90.00
_cell.angle_beta   90.00
_cell.angle_gamma   90.00
#
_symmetry.space_group_name_H-M   'P 1'
#
loop_
_entity.id
_entity.type
_entity.pdbx_description
1 polymer ?
#
loop_
_entity_poly.entity_id
_entity_poly.type
_entity_poly.pdbx_seq_one_letter_code
_entity_poly.pdbx_strand_id
1 'polypeptide(L)'
;MSFRIDPHLPLTAEVRRIAKGEIEGMLRHLASAPDSPDKAMHGCRKRIKRLRALLRLVRTGDPGFIREENARYRDISASLAGPREAAALIETIDRLADSFPEHAAAEAFEAMRGTLKARRKRLLHEDR
;
A
#
# COMPACT_ATOMS: atom_id res chain seq x y z
N MET A 1 -6.05 6.05 -15.84
CA MET A 1 -5.42 7.21 -16.51
C MET A 1 -3.93 7.19 -16.32
N SER A 2 -3.12 6.98 -17.35
CA SER A 2 -1.66 7.24 -17.29
C SER A 2 -1.40 8.75 -17.19
N PHE A 3 -0.33 9.15 -16.50
CA PHE A 3 0.15 10.55 -16.59
C PHE A 3 0.97 10.73 -17.87
N ARG A 4 1.09 11.98 -18.34
CA ARG A 4 1.86 12.37 -19.51
C ARG A 4 2.82 13.48 -19.12
N ILE A 5 4.05 13.40 -19.63
CA ILE A 5 5.06 14.45 -19.56
C ILE A 5 5.02 15.21 -20.89
N ASP A 6 4.82 16.52 -20.85
CA ASP A 6 4.93 17.37 -22.02
C ASP A 6 6.41 17.74 -22.26
N PRO A 7 7.03 17.32 -23.38
CA PRO A 7 8.43 17.62 -23.66
C PRO A 7 8.69 19.10 -23.98
N HIS A 8 7.65 19.91 -24.23
CA HIS A 8 7.79 21.34 -24.49
C HIS A 8 7.87 22.17 -23.20
N LEU A 9 7.58 21.56 -22.04
CA LEU A 9 7.65 22.21 -20.74
C LEU A 9 8.91 21.78 -19.97
N PRO A 10 9.40 22.59 -19.02
CA PRO A 10 10.54 22.20 -18.19
C PRO A 10 10.25 20.89 -17.44
N LEU A 11 11.14 19.90 -17.60
CA LEU A 11 10.97 18.55 -17.03
C LEU A 11 10.67 18.59 -15.52
N THR A 12 11.38 19.42 -14.76
CA THR A 12 11.17 19.57 -13.32
C THR A 12 9.75 20.07 -12.99
N ALA A 13 9.20 20.98 -13.79
CA ALA A 13 7.85 21.47 -13.62
C ALA A 13 6.81 20.37 -13.88
N GLU A 14 7.00 19.60 -14.95
CA GLU A 14 6.12 18.48 -15.30
C GLU A 14 6.16 17.36 -14.26
N VAL A 15 7.34 16.98 -13.79
CA VAL A 15 7.51 15.98 -12.72
C VAL A 15 6.81 16.45 -11.44
N ARG A 16 6.98 17.72 -11.05
CA ARG A 16 6.32 18.29 -9.88
C ARG A 16 4.80 18.30 -10.05
N ARG A 17 4.29 18.66 -11.23
CA ARG A 17 2.85 18.66 -11.54
C ARG A 17 2.26 17.26 -11.39
N ILE A 18 2.90 16.26 -11.99
CA ILE A 18 2.45 14.86 -11.91
C ILE A 18 2.53 14.35 -10.46
N ALA A 19 3.64 14.60 -9.77
CA ALA A 19 3.82 14.17 -8.38
C ALA A 19 2.74 14.77 -7.47
N LYS A 20 2.47 16.07 -7.58
CA LYS A 20 1.40 16.75 -6.85
C LYS A 20 0.04 16.11 -7.14
N GLY A 21 -0.28 15.85 -8.41
CA GLY A 21 -1.54 15.20 -8.79
C GLY A 21 -1.71 13.79 -8.24
N GLU A 22 -0.62 13.01 -8.14
CA GLU A 22 -0.67 11.69 -7.50
C GLU A 22 -0.85 11.82 -5.97
N ILE A 23 -0.15 12.74 -5.31
CA ILE A 23 -0.27 13.00 -3.86
C ILE A 23 -1.68 13.47 -3.50
N GLU A 24 -2.22 14.47 -4.18
CA GLU A 24 -3.59 14.92 -3.96
C GLU A 24 -4.60 13.81 -4.20
N GLY A 25 -4.34 12.95 -5.20
CA GLY A 25 -5.14 11.78 -5.45
C GLY A 25 -5.09 10.75 -4.32
N MET A 26 -3.92 10.55 -3.70
CA MET A 26 -3.78 9.70 -2.52
C MET A 26 -4.62 10.26 -1.37
N LEU A 27 -4.49 11.56 -1.09
CA LEU A 27 -5.26 12.24 -0.04
C LEU A 27 -6.77 12.11 -0.26
N ARG A 28 -7.26 12.26 -1.50
CA ARG A 28 -8.68 12.04 -1.82
C ARG A 28 -9.14 10.61 -1.54
N HIS A 29 -8.32 9.61 -1.87
CA HIS A 29 -8.66 8.22 -1.55
C HIS A 29 -8.68 8.00 -0.03
N LEU A 30 -7.69 8.52 0.70
CA LEU A 30 -7.66 8.42 2.16
C LEU A 30 -8.87 9.12 2.81
N ALA A 31 -9.30 10.26 2.30
CA ALA A 31 -10.50 10.96 2.77
C ALA A 31 -11.78 10.14 2.57
N SER A 32 -11.85 9.29 1.53
CA SER A 32 -12.97 8.36 1.29
C SER A 32 -12.88 7.03 2.07
N ALA A 33 -11.86 6.87 2.92
CA ALA A 33 -11.67 5.63 3.69
C ALA A 33 -12.83 5.29 4.64
N PRO A 34 -13.53 6.24 5.30
CA PRO A 34 -14.68 5.93 6.14
C PRO A 34 -15.81 5.20 5.39
N ASP A 35 -16.06 5.57 4.13
CA ASP A 35 -17.15 5.00 3.32
C ASP A 35 -16.75 3.68 2.67
N SER A 36 -15.49 3.57 2.23
CA SER A 36 -15.02 2.40 1.47
C SER A 36 -13.54 2.10 1.69
N PRO A 37 -13.16 1.54 2.85
CA PRO A 37 -11.75 1.39 3.23
C PRO A 37 -10.92 0.60 2.21
N ASP A 38 -11.43 -0.51 1.67
CA ASP A 38 -10.71 -1.32 0.68
C ASP A 38 -10.43 -0.56 -0.62
N LYS A 39 -11.45 0.13 -1.14
CA LYS A 39 -11.33 0.91 -2.38
C LYS A 39 -10.39 2.10 -2.17
N ALA A 40 -10.50 2.77 -1.02
CA ALA A 40 -9.61 3.84 -0.61
C ALA A 40 -8.15 3.37 -0.54
N MET A 41 -7.86 2.27 0.18
CA MET A 41 -6.50 1.74 0.30
C MET A 41 -5.95 1.28 -1.05
N HIS A 42 -6.75 0.55 -1.84
CA HIS A 42 -6.34 0.11 -3.17
C HIS A 42 -6.02 1.30 -4.09
N GLY A 43 -6.87 2.32 -4.09
CA GLY A 43 -6.67 3.56 -4.85
C GLY A 43 -5.41 4.30 -4.43
N CYS A 44 -5.19 4.46 -3.11
CA CYS A 44 -4.00 5.08 -2.56
C CYS A 44 -2.72 4.34 -2.97
N ARG A 45 -2.65 3.01 -2.76
CA ARG A 45 -1.50 2.18 -3.15
C ARG A 45 -1.21 2.25 -4.64
N LYS A 46 -2.25 2.29 -5.49
CA LYS A 46 -2.09 2.44 -6.94
C LYS A 46 -1.39 3.75 -7.30
N ARG A 47 -1.72 4.85 -6.61
CA ARG A 47 -1.08 6.16 -6.81
C ARG A 47 0.35 6.21 -6.28
N ILE A 48 0.62 5.60 -5.13
CA ILE A 48 1.99 5.45 -4.62
C ILE A 48 2.88 4.71 -5.64
N LYS A 49 2.39 3.60 -6.21
CA LYS A 49 3.13 2.86 -7.24
C LYS A 49 3.48 3.75 -8.45
N ARG A 50 2.56 4.60 -8.86
CA ARG A 50 2.75 5.52 -9.99
C ARG A 50 3.73 6.64 -9.68
N LEU A 51 3.66 7.20 -8.47
CA LEU A 51 4.63 8.20 -8.01
C LEU A 51 6.05 7.63 -7.98
N ARG A 52 6.22 6.41 -7.44
CA ARG A 52 7.52 5.72 -7.45
C ARG A 52 8.03 5.41 -8.86
N ALA A 53 7.12 5.09 -9.79
CA ALA A 53 7.47 4.94 -11.20
C ALA A 53 7.95 6.26 -11.83
N LEU A 54 7.26 7.38 -11.54
CA LEU A 54 7.70 8.71 -11.98
C LEU A 54 9.10 9.06 -11.46
N LEU A 55 9.36 8.87 -10.16
CA LEU A 55 10.67 9.12 -9.56
C LEU A 55 11.76 8.26 -10.21
N ARG A 56 11.45 7.01 -10.55
CA ARG A 56 12.39 6.12 -11.26
C ARG A 56 12.75 6.64 -12.65
N LEU A 57 11.85 7.31 -13.36
CA LEU A 57 12.13 7.88 -14.69
C LEU A 57 13.17 9.00 -14.63
N VAL A 58 13.20 9.77 -13.53
CA VAL A 58 14.11 10.92 -13.36
C VAL A 58 15.30 10.63 -12.46
N ARG A 59 15.58 9.34 -12.20
CA ARG A 59 16.62 8.88 -11.26
C ARG A 59 18.02 9.46 -11.48
N THR A 60 18.35 9.85 -12.71
CA THR A 60 19.67 10.38 -13.07
C THR A 60 19.82 11.86 -12.74
N GLY A 61 18.73 12.59 -12.54
CA GLY A 61 18.76 14.03 -12.23
C GLY A 61 19.20 14.33 -10.79
N ASP A 62 18.82 13.47 -9.84
CA ASP A 62 19.27 13.53 -8.45
C ASP A 62 19.17 12.15 -7.80
N PRO A 63 20.23 11.32 -7.86
CA PRO A 63 20.19 9.97 -7.32
C PRO A 63 20.00 9.92 -5.80
N GLY A 64 20.42 10.96 -5.06
CA GLY A 64 20.28 11.03 -3.61
C GLY A 64 18.83 11.22 -3.21
N PHE A 65 18.23 12.31 -3.70
CA PHE A 65 16.82 12.63 -3.52
C PHE A 65 15.91 11.47 -3.92
N ILE A 66 16.16 10.84 -5.08
CA ILE A 66 15.30 9.76 -5.58
C ILE A 66 15.38 8.51 -4.72
N ARG A 67 16.55 8.18 -4.14
CA ARG A 67 16.65 7.06 -3.19
C ARG A 67 15.83 7.33 -1.93
N GLU A 68 15.97 8.53 -1.37
CA GLU A 68 15.26 8.94 -0.15
C GLU A 68 13.75 8.96 -0.35
N GLU A 69 13.26 9.60 -1.42
CA GLU A 69 11.83 9.67 -1.70
C GLU A 69 11.24 8.30 -2.05
N ASN A 70 11.95 7.47 -2.83
CA ASN A 70 11.49 6.11 -3.10
C ASN A 70 11.41 5.26 -1.82
N ALA A 71 12.33 5.46 -0.86
CA ALA A 71 12.25 4.81 0.45
C ALA A 71 11.03 5.32 1.23
N ARG A 72 10.85 6.63 1.34
CA ARG A 72 9.70 7.25 2.00
C ARG A 72 8.36 6.71 1.48
N TYR A 73 8.15 6.71 0.17
CA TYR A 73 6.89 6.22 -0.41
C TYR A 73 6.73 4.69 -0.36
N ARG A 74 7.83 3.93 -0.28
CA ARG A 74 7.78 2.49 0.00
C ARG A 74 7.26 2.24 1.42
N ASP A 75 7.77 2.99 2.38
CA ASP A 75 7.43 2.81 3.79
C ASP A 75 5.99 3.27 4.06
N ILE A 76 5.56 4.38 3.46
CA ILE A 76 4.13 4.80 3.46
C ILE A 76 3.24 3.69 2.86
N SER A 77 3.64 3.08 1.74
CA SER A 77 2.84 2.00 1.16
C SER A 77 2.74 0.78 2.09
N ALA A 78 3.77 0.53 2.90
CA ALA A 78 3.80 -0.58 3.84
C ALA A 78 2.96 -0.29 5.09
N SER A 79 2.93 0.94 5.60
CA SER A 79 2.06 1.29 6.74
C SER A 79 0.58 1.15 6.38
N LEU A 80 0.20 1.46 5.13
CA LEU A 80 -1.16 1.26 4.63
C LEU A 80 -1.58 -0.23 4.55
N ALA A 81 -0.66 -1.17 4.72
CA ALA A 81 -0.89 -2.62 4.63
C ALA A 81 -1.43 -3.25 5.93
N GLY A 82 -1.12 -2.67 7.09
CA GLY A 82 -1.08 -3.40 8.36
C GLY A 82 -2.39 -4.07 8.82
N PRO A 83 -3.36 -3.33 9.37
CA PRO A 83 -4.44 -3.94 10.15
C PRO A 83 -5.40 -4.82 9.34
N ARG A 84 -5.65 -4.44 8.08
CA ARG A 84 -6.63 -5.10 7.22
C ARG A 84 -6.06 -6.31 6.48
N GLU A 85 -4.78 -6.33 6.13
CA GLU A 85 -4.15 -7.54 5.55
C GLU A 85 -4.06 -8.66 6.57
N ALA A 86 -3.69 -8.35 7.82
CA ALA A 86 -3.69 -9.37 8.87
C ALA A 86 -5.11 -9.88 9.16
N ALA A 87 -6.14 -9.04 9.07
CA ALA A 87 -7.53 -9.47 9.17
C ALA A 87 -7.95 -10.36 7.97
N ALA A 88 -7.60 -9.98 6.74
CA ALA A 88 -7.91 -10.76 5.54
C ALA A 88 -7.21 -12.13 5.53
N LEU A 89 -5.98 -12.22 6.05
CA LEU A 89 -5.27 -13.49 6.20
C LEU A 89 -5.95 -14.40 7.24
N ILE A 90 -6.41 -13.83 8.37
CA ILE A 90 -7.20 -14.59 9.36
C ILE A 90 -8.49 -15.09 8.71
N GLU A 91 -9.22 -14.22 8.01
CA GLU A 91 -10.45 -14.58 7.31
C GLU A 91 -10.23 -15.67 6.23
N THR A 92 -9.09 -15.62 5.54
CA THR A 92 -8.73 -16.62 4.52
C THR A 92 -8.46 -17.98 5.15
N ILE A 93 -7.77 -18.02 6.29
CA ILE A 93 -7.53 -19.27 7.05
C ILE A 93 -8.86 -19.84 7.55
N ASP A 94 -9.73 -18.98 8.09
CA ASP A 94 -11.05 -19.39 8.57
C ASP A 94 -11.87 -20.02 7.44
N ARG A 95 -11.96 -19.35 6.29
CA ARG A 95 -12.66 -19.87 5.11
C ARG A 95 -12.06 -21.18 4.59
N LEU A 96 -10.74 -21.34 4.64
CA LEU A 96 -10.06 -22.54 4.19
C LEU A 96 -10.32 -23.72 5.14
N ALA A 97 -10.34 -23.49 6.46
CA ALA A 97 -10.71 -24.51 7.44
C ALA A 97 -12.16 -24.97 7.26
N ASP A 98 -13.08 -24.03 7.04
CA ASP A 98 -14.50 -24.33 6.83
C ASP A 98 -14.75 -25.08 5.50
N SER A 99 -13.98 -24.78 4.45
CA SER A 99 -14.16 -25.39 3.13
C SER A 99 -13.55 -26.78 2.99
N PHE A 100 -12.59 -27.14 3.85
CA PHE A 100 -11.87 -28.41 3.78
C PHE A 100 -11.69 -29.05 5.17
N PRO A 101 -12.78 -29.40 5.87
CA PRO A 101 -12.72 -29.88 7.25
C PRO A 101 -11.91 -31.18 7.39
N GLU A 102 -11.91 -32.06 6.38
CA GLU A 102 -11.11 -33.29 6.38
C GLU A 102 -9.62 -33.10 6.09
N HIS A 103 -9.22 -31.94 5.54
CA HIS A 103 -7.82 -31.60 5.26
C HIS A 103 -7.27 -30.53 6.21
N ALA A 104 -8.15 -29.91 7.01
CA ALA A 104 -7.79 -29.00 8.06
C ALA A 104 -7.23 -29.79 9.24
N ALA A 105 -5.90 -29.90 9.32
CA ALA A 105 -5.25 -30.24 10.58
C ALA A 105 -5.59 -29.11 11.57
N ALA A 106 -6.62 -29.31 12.39
CA ALA A 106 -7.20 -28.28 13.25
C ALA A 106 -6.13 -27.54 14.09
N GLU A 107 -5.14 -28.29 14.56
CA GLU A 107 -4.00 -27.77 15.32
C GLU A 107 -3.09 -26.83 14.49
N ALA A 108 -2.83 -27.15 13.22
CA ALA A 108 -2.02 -26.32 12.34
C ALA A 108 -2.75 -25.02 11.96
N PHE A 109 -4.05 -25.11 11.68
CA PHE A 109 -4.88 -23.93 11.39
C PHE A 109 -4.99 -23.01 12.60
N GLU A 110 -5.19 -23.55 13.80
CA GLU A 110 -5.21 -22.74 15.03
C GLU A 110 -3.85 -22.10 15.35
N ALA A 111 -2.74 -22.81 15.12
CA ALA A 111 -1.40 -22.24 15.28
C ALA A 111 -1.15 -21.08 14.29
N MET A 112 -1.56 -21.23 13.03
CA MET A 112 -1.47 -20.16 12.02
C MET A 112 -2.38 -18.98 12.39
N ARG A 113 -3.61 -19.25 12.84
CA ARG A 113 -4.58 -18.24 13.32
C ARG A 113 -3.99 -17.44 14.48
N GLY A 114 -3.38 -18.11 15.47
CA GLY A 114 -2.71 -17.47 16.61
C GLY A 114 -1.56 -16.55 16.19
N THR A 115 -0.71 -17.00 15.26
CA THR A 115 0.42 -16.21 14.73
C THR A 115 -0.05 -14.95 14.02
N LEU A 116 -1.10 -15.04 13.20
CA LEU A 116 -1.66 -13.88 12.50
C LEU A 116 -2.37 -12.91 13.44
N LYS A 117 -3.09 -13.40 14.47
CA LYS A 117 -3.67 -12.55 15.51
C LYS A 117 -2.59 -11.78 16.27
N ALA A 118 -1.48 -12.42 16.63
CA ALA A 118 -0.34 -11.76 17.29
C ALA A 118 0.33 -10.72 16.38
N ARG A 119 0.48 -11.02 15.08
CA ARG A 119 0.97 -10.07 14.07
C ARG A 119 0.04 -8.86 13.93
N ARG A 120 -1.28 -9.08 13.82
CA ARG A 120 -2.29 -8.01 13.78
C ARG A 120 -2.22 -7.12 15.02
N LYS A 121 -2.07 -7.73 16.21
CA LYS A 121 -1.95 -7.01 17.48
C LYS A 121 -0.72 -6.11 17.52
N ARG A 122 0.45 -6.59 17.06
CA ARG A 122 1.67 -5.74 16.94
C ARG A 122 1.45 -4.54 16.01
N LEU A 123 0.88 -4.78 14.82
CA LEU A 123 0.60 -3.73 13.85
C LEU A 123 -0.40 -2.67 14.38
N LEU A 124 -1.34 -3.06 15.25
CA LEU A 124 -2.28 -2.13 15.89
C LEU A 124 -1.70 -1.37 17.09
N HIS A 125 -0.58 -1.84 17.67
CA HIS A 125 0.07 -1.21 18.83
C HIS A 125 1.30 -0.37 18.45
N GLU A 126 1.92 -0.60 17.29
CA GLU A 126 3.02 0.23 16.77
C GLU A 126 2.54 1.57 16.17
N ASP A 127 1.24 1.74 15.92
CA ASP A 127 0.61 2.96 15.39
C ASP A 127 0.13 3.95 16.49
N ARG A 128 0.60 3.83 17.75
CA ARG A 128 0.27 4.76 18.86
C ARG A 128 1.45 5.59 19.34
#